data_AF-A0A7J5TMN8-F1
#
_entry.id   AF-A0A7J5TMN8-F1
#
_cell.length_a   1.000
_cell.length_b   1.000
_cell.length_c   1.000
_cell.angle_alpha   90.00
_cell.angle_beta   90.00
_cell.angle_gamma   90.00
#
_symmetry.space_group_name_H-M   'P 1'
#
loop_
_entity.id
_entity.type
_entity.pdbx_description
1 polymer ?
#
loop_
_entity_poly.entity_id
_entity_poly.type
_entity_poly.pdbx_seq_one_letter_code
_entity_poly.pdbx_strand_id
1 'polypeptide(L)' 'KELLIIPGANHTDLYDNLNAIPFDTIAGFFTRNL' A
#
# COMPACT_ATOMS: atom_id res chain seq x y z
N LYS A 1 10.23 -10.85 1.31
CA LYS A 1 9.93 -9.69 2.19
C LYS A 1 10.28 -8.42 1.43
N GLU A 2 9.39 -7.44 1.38
CA GLU A 2 9.56 -6.18 0.63
C GLU A 2 9.14 -5.01 1.53
N LEU A 3 9.83 -3.87 1.42
CA LEU A 3 9.50 -2.64 2.12
C LEU A 3 8.99 -1.62 1.10
N LEU A 4 7.81 -1.07 1.34
CA LEU A 4 7.19 -0.03 0.53
C LEU A 4 7.03 1.23 1.37
N ILE A 5 7.54 2.36 0.88
CA ILE A 5 7.42 3.67 1.53
C ILE A 5 6.61 4.58 0.61
N ILE A 6 5.51 5.12 1.13
CA ILE A 6 4.63 6.03 0.40
C ILE A 6 4.88 7.45 0.95
N PRO A 7 5.58 8.33 0.21
CA PRO A 7 5.89 9.67 0.69
C PRO A 7 4.60 10.48 0.86
N GLY A 8 4.46 11.14 2.01
CA GLY A 8 3.30 11.98 2.31
C GLY A 8 2.06 11.22 2.81
N ALA A 9 2.11 9.89 2.88
CA ALA A 9 1.05 9.12 3.53
C ALA A 9 1.04 9.37 5.05
N ASN A 10 -0.16 9.43 5.62
CA ASN A 10 -0.40 9.57 7.05
C ASN A 10 -1.02 8.27 7.62
N HIS A 11 -1.27 8.24 8.94
CA HIS A 11 -1.85 7.06 9.60
C HIS A 11 -3.39 6.95 9.48
N THR A 12 -4.07 8.01 9.02
CA THR A 12 -5.53 8.07 8.82
C THR A 12 -5.98 7.89 7.37
N ASP A 13 -5.05 7.77 6.41
CA ASP A 13 -5.33 7.67 4.96
C ASP A 13 -6.26 6.50 4.62
N LEU A 14 -6.26 5.44 5.44
CA LEU A 14 -7.22 4.33 5.31
C LEU A 14 -8.68 4.75 5.47
N TYR A 15 -8.95 5.91 6.07
CA TYR A 15 -10.29 6.45 6.30
C TYR A 15 -10.61 7.66 5.42
N ASP A 16 -9.64 8.55 5.17
CA ASP A 16 -9.87 9.85 4.50
C ASP A 16 -9.25 9.97 3.10
N ASN A 17 -8.33 9.08 2.72
CA ASN A 17 -7.60 9.15 1.45
C ASN A 17 -7.18 7.77 0.93
N LEU A 18 -8.15 6.97 0.50
CA LEU A 18 -7.92 5.64 -0.06
C LEU A 18 -6.99 5.64 -1.28
N ASN A 19 -6.88 6.76 -1.99
CA ASN A 19 -5.99 6.89 -3.16
C ASN A 19 -4.51 6.86 -2.77
N ALA A 20 -4.16 7.14 -1.52
CA ALA A 20 -2.78 7.03 -1.04
C ALA A 20 -2.29 5.58 -0.95
N ILE A 21 -3.22 4.60 -0.90
CA ILE A 21 -2.90 3.20 -0.65
C ILE A 21 -2.74 2.44 -1.97
N PRO A 22 -1.54 1.91 -2.30
CA PRO A 22 -1.28 1.21 -3.56
C PRO A 22 -1.71 -0.26 -3.47
N PHE A 23 -3.02 -0.50 -3.40
CA PHE A 23 -3.58 -1.86 -3.26
C PHE A 23 -3.10 -2.83 -4.34
N ASP A 24 -2.96 -2.38 -5.58
CA ASP A 24 -2.47 -3.20 -6.68
C ASP A 24 -1.04 -3.70 -6.45
N THR A 25 -0.18 -2.87 -5.84
CA THR A 25 1.20 -3.25 -5.52
C THR A 25 1.22 -4.32 -4.44
N ILE A 26 0.37 -4.18 -3.41
CA ILE A 26 0.23 -5.15 -2.32
C ILE A 26 -0.32 -6.48 -2.86
N ALA A 27 -1.36 -6.44 -3.69
CA ALA A 27 -1.94 -7.63 -4.32
C ALA A 27 -0.89 -8.34 -5.19
N GLY A 28 -0.17 -7.60 -6.04
CA GLY A 28 0.89 -8.14 -6.87
C GLY A 28 2.08 -8.71 -6.09
N PHE A 29 2.38 -8.20 -4.89
CA PHE A 29 3.33 -8.83 -3.98
C PHE A 29 2.85 -10.22 -3.54
N PHE A 30 1.62 -10.32 -3.07
CA PHE A 30 1.06 -11.60 -2.59
C PHE A 30 0.90 -12.62 -3.71
N THR A 31 0.42 -12.23 -4.90
CA THR A 31 0.33 -13.15 -6.05
C THR A 31 1.68 -13.76 -6.46
N ARG A 32 2.79 -13.03 -6.28
CA ARG A 32 4.13 -13.51 -6.66
C ARG A 32 4.83 -14.33 -5.58
N ASN A 33 4.39 -14.23 -4.33
CA ASN A 33 5.13 -14.75 -3.17
C ASN A 33 4.31 -15.70 -2.27
N LEU A 34 3.03 -15.94 -2.59
CA LEU A 34 2.19 -17.02 -2.04
C LEU A 34 2.19 -18.22 -2.98
#